data_AF-C1E9C3-F1
#
_entry.id   AF-C1E9C3-F1
#
_cell.length_a   1.000
_cell.length_b   1.000
_cell.length_c   1.000
_cell.angle_alpha   90.00
_cell.angle_beta   90.00
_cell.angle_gamma   90.00
#
_symmetry.space_group_name_H-M   'P 1'
#
loop_
_entity.id
_entity.type
_entity.pdbx_description
1 polymer ?
#
loop_
_entity_poly.entity_id
_entity_poly.type
_entity_poly.pdbx_seq_one_letter_code
_entity_poly.pdbx_strand_id
1 'polypeptide(L)'
;MGEDFILFLAIVERCDAILEELDLVGYIQLATFHPHYQFEGEEVADPGSYTNRSPYPTVHLLRAVDVSRAVDAHPDTESIPVQNVEKLRTIGRERLYDTLQSLTALRVDATTETKSSNGARVARAKAAAEKAVNGDEIAKTLFETTDVDRAKSQVLRFLNYKPRTRAELRKKLIDDKLYDPAVADEALDHLQRTGVQSDVDYAEQFARMKWRTSKWAPAQIRVELKRRGIDERDAREGLTRVFGDDVNAVGESGGYVRRGTVFEVREEARAAGAESADDDKSYELFLASRKRWALSGGMAPEKRRRRLVGWLQRRGHAMSLIQRIMDSLEAEDERAKYE
;
A
#
# COMPACT_ATOMS: atom_id res chain seq x y z
N MET A 1 -10.95 -15.21 -35.30
CA MET A 1 -10.34 -15.40 -33.97
C MET A 1 -9.02 -16.14 -34.17
N GLY A 2 -7.96 -15.78 -33.44
CA GLY A 2 -6.65 -16.44 -33.58
C GLY A 2 -6.64 -17.85 -32.96
N GLU A 3 -5.71 -18.71 -33.39
CA GLU A 3 -5.53 -20.08 -32.88
C GLU A 3 -5.33 -20.11 -31.35
N ASP A 4 -4.68 -19.09 -30.79
CA ASP A 4 -4.45 -18.92 -29.34
C ASP A 4 -5.75 -18.81 -28.53
N PHE A 5 -6.75 -18.06 -29.04
CA PHE A 5 -8.03 -17.91 -28.35
C PHE A 5 -8.84 -19.21 -28.35
N ILE A 6 -8.77 -19.98 -29.44
CA ILE A 6 -9.42 -21.29 -29.55
C ILE A 6 -8.79 -22.27 -28.55
N LEU A 7 -7.47 -22.29 -28.46
CA LEU A 7 -6.76 -23.09 -27.46
C LEU A 7 -7.14 -22.69 -26.03
N PHE A 8 -7.24 -21.39 -25.75
CA PHE A 8 -7.69 -20.88 -24.45
C PHE A 8 -9.10 -21.37 -24.10
N LEU A 9 -10.06 -21.32 -25.02
CA LEU A 9 -11.40 -21.85 -24.80
C LEU A 9 -11.40 -23.36 -24.50
N ALA A 10 -10.59 -24.14 -25.22
CA ALA A 10 -10.43 -25.57 -24.94
C ALA A 10 -9.83 -25.84 -23.55
N ILE A 11 -8.94 -24.96 -23.06
CA ILE A 11 -8.42 -25.02 -21.69
C ILE A 11 -9.53 -24.72 -20.67
N VAL A 12 -10.34 -23.70 -20.91
CA VAL A 12 -11.47 -23.34 -20.03
C VAL A 12 -12.47 -24.49 -19.94
N GLU A 13 -12.85 -25.09 -21.08
CA GLU A 13 -13.71 -26.28 -21.12
C GLU A 13 -13.11 -27.45 -20.33
N ARG A 14 -11.79 -27.67 -20.44
CA ARG A 14 -11.13 -28.71 -19.64
C ARG A 14 -11.14 -28.36 -18.15
N CYS A 15 -11.01 -27.10 -17.77
CA CYS A 15 -11.13 -26.67 -16.38
C CYS A 15 -12.54 -26.94 -15.83
N ASP A 16 -13.59 -26.60 -16.58
CA ASP A 16 -14.98 -26.88 -16.17
C ASP A 16 -15.22 -28.40 -16.02
N ALA A 17 -14.75 -29.21 -16.97
CA ALA A 17 -14.83 -30.67 -16.88
C ALA A 17 -14.09 -31.23 -15.64
N ILE A 18 -12.95 -30.65 -15.27
CA ILE A 18 -12.22 -31.03 -14.04
C ILE A 18 -13.02 -30.62 -12.79
N LEU A 19 -13.68 -29.46 -12.78
CA LEU A 19 -14.53 -29.06 -11.66
C LEU A 19 -15.73 -29.99 -11.48
N GLU A 20 -16.32 -30.46 -12.59
CA GLU A 20 -17.37 -31.48 -12.61
C GLU A 20 -16.87 -32.83 -12.08
N GLU A 21 -15.74 -33.33 -12.61
CA GLU A 21 -15.09 -34.58 -12.16
C GLU A 21 -14.78 -34.57 -10.65
N LEU A 22 -14.51 -33.39 -10.09
CA LEU A 22 -14.16 -33.17 -8.69
C LEU A 22 -15.34 -32.84 -7.75
N ASP A 23 -16.58 -32.77 -8.25
CA ASP A 23 -17.76 -32.31 -7.48
C ASP A 23 -17.56 -30.91 -6.86
N LEU A 24 -16.81 -30.04 -7.55
CA LEU A 24 -16.51 -28.66 -7.13
C LEU A 24 -17.40 -27.62 -7.82
N VAL A 25 -18.30 -28.07 -8.69
CA VAL A 25 -19.33 -27.23 -9.33
C VAL A 25 -20.19 -26.59 -8.25
N GLY A 26 -20.32 -25.27 -8.29
CA GLY A 26 -21.03 -24.49 -7.27
C GLY A 26 -20.17 -24.06 -6.08
N TYR A 27 -18.97 -24.63 -5.89
CA TYR A 27 -17.99 -24.16 -4.89
C TYR A 27 -16.93 -23.26 -5.50
N ILE A 28 -16.53 -23.56 -6.75
CA ILE A 28 -15.57 -22.78 -7.52
C ILE A 28 -16.26 -22.25 -8.78
N GLN A 29 -16.07 -20.97 -9.06
CA GLN A 29 -16.48 -20.30 -10.28
C GLN A 29 -15.24 -19.90 -11.08
N LEU A 30 -15.24 -20.19 -12.38
CA LEU A 30 -14.22 -19.71 -13.30
C LEU A 30 -14.56 -18.28 -13.74
N ALA A 31 -13.57 -17.38 -13.69
CA ALA A 31 -13.63 -16.08 -14.34
C ALA A 31 -12.49 -15.96 -15.35
N THR A 32 -12.83 -15.74 -16.61
CA THR A 32 -11.90 -15.83 -17.74
C THR A 32 -11.61 -14.47 -18.33
N PHE A 33 -10.34 -14.21 -18.61
CA PHE A 33 -9.87 -13.00 -19.27
C PHE A 33 -8.91 -13.36 -20.40
N HIS A 34 -9.00 -12.67 -21.53
CA HIS A 34 -8.16 -12.94 -22.68
C HIS A 34 -7.81 -11.65 -23.43
N PRO A 35 -6.59 -11.50 -23.99
CA PRO A 35 -6.22 -10.29 -24.77
C PRO A 35 -7.18 -9.99 -25.91
N HIS A 36 -7.75 -11.05 -26.49
CA HIS A 36 -8.68 -11.01 -27.61
C HIS A 36 -10.14 -11.27 -27.21
N TYR A 37 -10.51 -11.13 -25.94
CA TYR A 37 -11.90 -11.31 -25.51
C TYR A 37 -12.84 -10.36 -26.28
N GLN A 38 -13.98 -10.89 -26.69
CA GLN A 38 -15.04 -10.19 -27.42
C GLN A 38 -16.39 -10.76 -26.99
N PHE A 39 -17.34 -9.90 -26.62
CA PHE A 39 -18.71 -10.32 -26.36
C PHE A 39 -19.44 -10.67 -27.67
N GLU A 40 -20.31 -11.67 -27.59
CA GLU A 40 -21.13 -12.09 -28.73
C GLU A 40 -22.06 -10.95 -29.17
N GLY A 41 -22.08 -10.65 -30.48
CA GLY A 41 -22.90 -9.60 -31.06
C GLY A 41 -22.35 -8.17 -30.95
N GLU A 42 -21.21 -7.94 -30.27
CA GLU A 42 -20.56 -6.62 -30.23
C GLU A 42 -19.65 -6.35 -31.44
N GLU A 43 -19.50 -5.07 -31.77
CA GLU A 43 -18.57 -4.62 -32.82
C GLU A 43 -17.13 -5.05 -32.52
N VAL A 44 -16.40 -5.33 -33.59
CA VAL A 44 -14.98 -5.69 -33.49
C VAL A 44 -14.21 -4.52 -32.86
N ALA A 45 -13.68 -4.77 -31.66
CA ALA A 45 -12.98 -3.80 -30.81
C ALA A 45 -13.86 -2.76 -30.09
N ASP A 46 -15.11 -3.10 -29.77
CA ASP A 46 -15.91 -2.33 -28.79
C ASP A 46 -15.13 -2.14 -27.48
N PRO A 47 -15.05 -0.91 -26.93
CA PRO A 47 -14.45 -0.68 -25.63
C PRO A 47 -15.09 -1.47 -24.48
N GLY A 48 -16.39 -1.83 -24.58
CA GLY A 48 -17.09 -2.62 -23.57
C GLY A 48 -16.45 -4.00 -23.38
N SER A 49 -16.01 -4.64 -24.46
CA SER A 49 -15.27 -5.91 -24.40
C SER A 49 -13.97 -5.84 -23.58
N TYR A 50 -13.41 -4.65 -23.28
CA TYR A 50 -12.23 -4.52 -22.41
C TYR A 50 -12.52 -4.83 -20.94
N THR A 51 -13.77 -5.02 -20.50
CA THR A 51 -14.06 -5.48 -19.13
C THR A 51 -13.46 -6.84 -18.85
N ASN A 52 -13.28 -7.66 -19.89
CA ASN A 52 -12.80 -9.03 -19.82
C ASN A 52 -11.50 -9.24 -20.63
N ARG A 53 -10.85 -8.14 -21.04
CA ARG A 53 -9.52 -8.21 -21.64
C ARG A 53 -8.43 -8.10 -20.59
N SER A 54 -7.37 -8.87 -20.79
CA SER A 54 -6.18 -8.90 -19.95
C SER A 54 -4.93 -8.94 -20.84
N PRO A 55 -3.76 -8.52 -20.34
CA PRO A 55 -2.50 -8.62 -21.08
C PRO A 55 -2.15 -10.05 -21.51
N TYR A 56 -2.58 -11.04 -20.73
CA TYR A 56 -2.33 -12.47 -20.97
C TYR A 56 -3.60 -13.30 -20.76
N PRO A 57 -3.74 -14.44 -21.47
CA PRO A 57 -4.80 -15.43 -21.19
C PRO A 57 -4.79 -15.82 -19.72
N THR A 58 -5.91 -15.61 -19.03
CA THR A 58 -5.97 -15.75 -17.57
C THR A 58 -7.28 -16.44 -17.17
N VAL A 59 -7.16 -17.47 -16.34
CA VAL A 59 -8.30 -18.13 -15.68
C VAL A 59 -8.17 -17.90 -14.18
N HIS A 60 -9.14 -17.20 -13.61
CA HIS A 60 -9.27 -17.01 -12.17
C HIS A 60 -10.19 -18.07 -11.58
N LEU A 61 -9.74 -18.70 -10.49
CA LEU A 61 -10.56 -19.57 -9.66
C LEU A 61 -11.13 -18.74 -8.51
N LEU A 62 -12.44 -18.50 -8.53
CA LEU A 62 -13.14 -17.77 -7.50
C LEU A 62 -13.91 -18.74 -6.61
N ARG A 63 -13.84 -18.56 -5.29
CA ARG A 63 -14.71 -19.32 -4.38
C ARG A 63 -16.11 -18.74 -4.45
N ALA A 64 -17.11 -19.55 -4.80
CA ALA A 64 -18.49 -19.11 -4.95
C ALA A 64 -19.04 -18.45 -3.68
N VAL A 65 -18.64 -18.95 -2.50
CA VAL A 65 -19.00 -18.36 -1.20
C VAL A 65 -18.47 -16.92 -1.02
N ASP A 66 -17.28 -16.62 -1.54
CA ASP A 66 -16.72 -15.26 -1.45
C ASP A 66 -17.37 -14.33 -2.46
N VAL A 67 -17.69 -14.84 -3.66
CA VAL A 67 -18.44 -14.09 -4.67
C VAL A 67 -19.82 -13.72 -4.12
N SER A 68 -20.55 -14.68 -3.56
CA SER A 68 -21.85 -14.44 -2.92
C SER A 68 -21.75 -13.41 -1.79
N ARG A 69 -20.77 -13.54 -0.88
CA ARG A 69 -20.55 -12.55 0.19
C ARG A 69 -20.18 -11.15 -0.31
N ALA A 70 -19.51 -11.06 -1.45
CA ALA A 70 -19.17 -9.78 -2.07
C ALA A 70 -20.41 -9.15 -2.71
N VAL A 71 -21.24 -9.97 -3.34
CA VAL A 71 -22.53 -9.56 -3.91
C VAL A 71 -23.45 -9.05 -2.81
N ASP A 72 -23.67 -9.82 -1.74
CA ASP A 72 -24.56 -9.44 -0.63
C ASP A 72 -24.11 -8.17 0.12
N ALA A 73 -22.80 -7.88 0.11
CA ALA A 73 -22.22 -6.72 0.79
C ALA A 73 -22.29 -5.44 -0.05
N HIS A 74 -22.65 -5.52 -1.33
CA HIS A 74 -22.67 -4.38 -2.23
C HIS A 74 -24.13 -3.97 -2.52
N PRO A 75 -24.47 -2.67 -2.38
CA PRO A 75 -25.86 -2.23 -2.40
C PRO A 75 -26.55 -2.35 -3.77
N ASP A 76 -25.79 -2.40 -4.86
CA ASP A 76 -26.33 -2.53 -6.22
C ASP A 76 -25.31 -3.24 -7.12
N THR A 77 -25.38 -4.58 -7.15
CA THR A 77 -24.46 -5.41 -7.95
C THR A 77 -24.89 -5.56 -9.39
N GLU A 78 -26.18 -5.42 -9.66
CA GLU A 78 -26.76 -5.63 -10.99
C GLU A 78 -26.33 -4.52 -11.96
N SER A 79 -26.06 -3.32 -11.46
CA SER A 79 -25.57 -2.22 -12.29
C SER A 79 -24.08 -2.27 -12.60
N ILE A 80 -23.27 -3.06 -11.88
CA ILE A 80 -21.81 -3.11 -12.04
C ILE A 80 -21.40 -3.43 -13.49
N PRO A 81 -21.93 -4.48 -14.16
CA PRO A 81 -21.53 -4.79 -15.53
C PRO A 81 -21.83 -3.64 -16.50
N VAL A 82 -23.02 -3.04 -16.38
CA VAL A 82 -23.46 -1.93 -17.24
C VAL A 82 -22.57 -0.71 -17.04
N GLN A 83 -22.33 -0.31 -15.80
CA GLN A 83 -21.48 0.83 -15.46
C GLN A 83 -20.04 0.63 -15.94
N ASN A 84 -19.50 -0.59 -15.83
CA ASN A 84 -18.15 -0.90 -16.31
C ASN A 84 -18.06 -0.74 -17.83
N VAL A 85 -19.03 -1.30 -18.57
CA VAL A 85 -19.08 -1.17 -20.04
C VAL A 85 -19.19 0.29 -20.46
N GLU A 86 -20.11 1.06 -19.86
CA GLU A 86 -20.27 2.49 -20.13
C GLU A 86 -19.00 3.29 -19.80
N LYS A 87 -18.34 2.95 -18.69
CA LYS A 87 -17.09 3.59 -18.29
C LYS A 87 -15.98 3.33 -19.29
N LEU A 88 -15.82 2.11 -19.78
CA LEU A 88 -14.80 1.77 -20.77
C LEU A 88 -15.10 2.41 -22.13
N ARG A 89 -16.37 2.47 -22.53
CA ARG A 89 -16.80 3.25 -23.71
C ARG A 89 -16.47 4.75 -23.58
N THR A 90 -16.62 5.31 -22.38
CA THR A 90 -16.24 6.70 -22.09
C THR A 90 -14.72 6.93 -22.16
N ILE A 91 -13.90 5.96 -21.72
CA ILE A 91 -12.43 6.05 -21.82
C ILE A 91 -11.99 6.02 -23.29
N GLY A 92 -12.69 5.24 -24.11
CA GLY A 92 -12.47 5.15 -25.54
C GLY A 92 -11.41 4.11 -25.93
N ARG A 93 -11.56 3.56 -27.13
CA ARG A 93 -10.77 2.45 -27.66
C ARG A 93 -9.27 2.72 -27.70
N GLU A 94 -8.86 3.89 -28.19
CA GLU A 94 -7.45 4.24 -28.43
C GLU A 94 -6.64 4.16 -27.12
N ARG A 95 -7.11 4.86 -26.09
CA ARG A 95 -6.46 4.87 -24.78
C ARG A 95 -6.41 3.49 -24.12
N LEU A 96 -7.48 2.70 -24.24
CA LEU A 96 -7.53 1.34 -23.70
C LEU A 96 -6.56 0.42 -24.42
N TYR A 97 -6.47 0.54 -25.74
CA TYR A 97 -5.52 -0.21 -26.55
C TYR A 97 -4.07 0.11 -26.17
N ASP A 98 -3.71 1.40 -26.10
CA ASP A 98 -2.35 1.84 -25.75
C ASP A 98 -1.95 1.39 -24.34
N THR A 99 -2.89 1.46 -23.40
CA THR A 99 -2.69 1.00 -22.02
C THR A 99 -2.43 -0.50 -22.00
N LEU A 100 -3.25 -1.29 -22.70
CA LEU A 100 -3.09 -2.74 -22.75
C LEU A 100 -1.76 -3.14 -23.40
N GLN A 101 -1.37 -2.49 -24.50
CA GLN A 101 -0.06 -2.74 -25.14
C GLN A 101 1.11 -2.39 -24.22
N SER A 102 1.02 -1.27 -23.50
CA SER A 102 2.05 -0.87 -22.53
C SER A 102 2.18 -1.88 -21.40
N LEU A 103 1.05 -2.39 -20.87
CA LEU A 103 1.05 -3.42 -19.83
C LEU A 103 1.63 -4.75 -20.32
N THR A 104 1.33 -5.15 -21.55
CA THR A 104 1.91 -6.36 -22.16
C THR A 104 3.42 -6.23 -22.38
N ALA A 105 3.90 -5.02 -22.67
CA ALA A 105 5.33 -4.72 -22.87
C ALA A 105 6.14 -4.64 -21.57
N LEU A 106 5.51 -4.37 -20.42
CA LEU A 106 6.13 -4.35 -19.08
C LEU A 106 6.56 -5.74 -18.56
N ARG A 107 6.75 -6.70 -19.46
CA ARG A 107 7.15 -8.06 -19.13
C ARG A 107 8.43 -8.04 -18.30
N VAL A 108 8.34 -8.54 -17.07
CA VAL A 108 9.49 -9.00 -16.31
C VAL A 108 10.04 -10.21 -17.06
N ASP A 109 11.26 -10.11 -17.58
CA ASP A 109 11.93 -11.25 -18.19
C ASP A 109 12.00 -12.38 -17.16
N ALA A 110 11.31 -13.48 -17.45
CA ALA A 110 11.26 -14.69 -16.62
C ALA A 110 12.61 -15.45 -16.59
N THR A 111 13.72 -14.77 -16.83
CA THR A 111 15.09 -15.32 -16.79
C THR A 111 15.69 -15.25 -15.39
N THR A 112 15.12 -14.47 -14.47
CA THR A 112 15.57 -14.35 -13.09
C THR A 112 14.40 -14.51 -12.12
N GLU A 113 13.95 -15.75 -11.89
CA GLU A 113 13.56 -16.28 -10.57
C GLU A 113 13.00 -17.72 -10.67
N THR A 114 13.82 -18.67 -10.19
CA THR A 114 13.41 -19.87 -9.44
C THR A 114 12.53 -20.94 -10.13
N LYS A 115 13.14 -21.74 -11.02
CA LYS A 115 12.60 -23.04 -11.50
C LYS A 115 12.24 -24.04 -10.37
N SER A 116 12.72 -23.83 -9.15
CA SER A 116 12.49 -24.72 -8.00
C SER A 116 11.10 -24.60 -7.35
N SER A 117 10.42 -23.45 -7.43
CA SER A 117 9.15 -23.25 -6.69
C SER A 117 7.91 -23.64 -7.49
N ASN A 118 7.93 -23.49 -8.81
CA ASN A 118 6.77 -23.79 -9.66
C ASN A 118 6.45 -25.29 -9.73
N GLY A 119 7.47 -26.15 -9.84
CA GLY A 119 7.28 -27.60 -9.86
C GLY A 119 6.66 -28.12 -8.56
N ALA A 120 7.10 -27.61 -7.41
CA ALA A 120 6.55 -27.98 -6.10
C ALA A 120 5.10 -27.50 -5.91
N ARG A 121 4.76 -26.29 -6.39
CA ARG A 121 3.39 -25.75 -6.33
C ARG A 121 2.44 -26.53 -7.23
N VAL A 122 2.85 -26.83 -8.46
CA VAL A 122 2.07 -27.62 -9.42
C VAL A 122 1.88 -29.06 -8.89
N ALA A 123 2.93 -29.69 -8.35
CA ALA A 123 2.82 -31.02 -7.76
C ALA A 123 1.87 -31.04 -6.55
N ARG A 124 1.90 -30.01 -5.70
CA ARG A 124 1.00 -29.90 -4.53
C ARG A 124 -0.45 -29.64 -4.95
N ALA A 125 -0.67 -28.81 -5.96
CA ALA A 125 -2.01 -28.57 -6.52
C ALA A 125 -2.57 -29.83 -7.18
N LYS A 126 -1.73 -30.56 -7.95
CA LYS A 126 -2.12 -31.83 -8.57
C LYS A 126 -2.45 -32.90 -7.53
N ALA A 127 -1.62 -33.05 -6.49
CA ALA A 127 -1.89 -33.99 -5.40
C ALA A 127 -3.15 -33.63 -4.59
N ALA A 128 -3.45 -32.35 -4.41
CA ALA A 128 -4.69 -31.90 -3.77
C ALA A 128 -5.92 -32.20 -4.64
N ALA A 129 -5.82 -31.97 -5.96
CA ALA A 129 -6.88 -32.33 -6.91
C ALA A 129 -7.09 -33.85 -6.96
N GLU A 130 -6.04 -34.66 -7.07
CA GLU A 130 -6.12 -36.13 -7.09
C GLU A 130 -6.74 -36.70 -5.80
N LYS A 131 -6.48 -36.08 -4.64
CA LYS A 131 -7.16 -36.44 -3.38
C LYS A 131 -8.63 -36.06 -3.36
N ALA A 132 -8.98 -34.93 -3.96
CA ALA A 132 -10.37 -34.50 -4.14
C ALA A 132 -11.16 -35.46 -5.06
N VAL A 133 -10.57 -35.92 -6.17
CA VAL A 133 -11.18 -36.93 -7.07
C VAL A 133 -11.53 -38.20 -6.30
N ASN A 134 -10.68 -38.63 -5.37
CA ASN A 134 -10.82 -39.90 -4.67
C ASN A 134 -11.83 -39.88 -3.50
N GLY A 135 -12.66 -38.83 -3.39
CA GLY A 135 -13.72 -38.74 -2.38
C GLY A 135 -13.20 -38.55 -0.94
N ASP A 136 -11.97 -38.05 -0.78
CA ASP A 136 -11.37 -37.80 0.52
C ASP A 136 -12.10 -36.61 1.19
N GLU A 137 -12.80 -36.84 2.32
CA GLU A 137 -13.54 -35.79 3.06
C GLU A 137 -12.66 -34.58 3.39
N ILE A 138 -11.35 -34.79 3.52
CA ILE A 138 -10.30 -33.77 3.75
C ILE A 138 -10.23 -32.75 2.59
N ALA A 139 -10.47 -33.18 1.36
CA ALA A 139 -10.50 -32.30 0.19
C ALA A 139 -11.76 -31.43 0.13
N LYS A 140 -12.91 -31.93 0.61
CA LYS A 140 -14.12 -31.11 0.80
C LYS A 140 -13.93 -30.09 1.92
N THR A 141 -13.30 -30.46 3.03
CA THR A 141 -12.98 -29.53 4.13
C THR A 141 -11.96 -28.45 3.74
N LEU A 142 -11.09 -28.71 2.76
CA LEU A 142 -10.18 -27.71 2.17
C LEU A 142 -10.90 -26.54 1.48
N PHE A 143 -12.16 -26.73 1.07
CA PHE A 143 -13.01 -25.69 0.48
C PHE A 143 -14.03 -25.09 1.47
N GLU A 144 -14.14 -25.66 2.67
CA GLU A 144 -14.94 -25.07 3.75
C GLU A 144 -14.25 -23.81 4.29
N THR A 145 -15.03 -22.74 4.45
CA THR A 145 -14.46 -21.49 4.95
C THR A 145 -14.16 -21.61 6.44
N THR A 146 -12.88 -21.79 6.75
CA THR A 146 -12.37 -21.74 8.13
C THR A 146 -12.67 -20.38 8.77
N ASP A 147 -12.69 -20.33 10.11
CA ASP A 147 -12.81 -19.06 10.84
C ASP A 147 -11.63 -18.12 10.52
N VAL A 148 -10.44 -18.70 10.26
CA VAL A 148 -9.24 -17.97 9.82
C VAL A 148 -9.47 -17.31 8.47
N ASP A 149 -10.10 -17.99 7.52
CA ASP A 149 -10.41 -17.40 6.20
C ASP A 149 -11.48 -16.31 6.29
N ARG A 150 -12.48 -16.48 7.16
CA ARG A 150 -13.46 -15.41 7.45
C ARG A 150 -12.78 -14.20 8.07
N ALA A 151 -11.86 -14.40 9.02
CA ALA A 151 -11.10 -13.34 9.65
C ALA A 151 -10.21 -12.60 8.63
N LYS A 152 -9.52 -13.31 7.72
CA LYS A 152 -8.75 -12.69 6.62
C LYS A 152 -9.64 -11.77 5.77
N SER A 153 -10.82 -12.25 5.34
CA SER A 153 -11.75 -11.43 4.55
C SER A 153 -12.24 -10.19 5.31
N GLN A 154 -12.42 -10.27 6.63
CA GLN A 154 -12.75 -9.09 7.45
C GLN A 154 -11.59 -8.10 7.53
N VAL A 155 -10.34 -8.56 7.68
CA VAL A 155 -9.15 -7.69 7.65
C VAL A 155 -9.06 -6.96 6.32
N LEU A 156 -9.24 -7.66 5.20
CA LEU A 156 -9.25 -7.05 3.86
C LEU A 156 -10.30 -5.94 3.74
N ARG A 157 -11.52 -6.18 4.25
CA ARG A 157 -12.58 -5.15 4.28
C ARG A 157 -12.17 -3.94 5.12
N PHE A 158 -11.54 -4.16 6.28
CA PHE A 158 -11.08 -3.06 7.14
C PHE A 158 -9.95 -2.24 6.53
N LEU A 159 -9.04 -2.89 5.80
CA LEU A 159 -7.93 -2.25 5.08
C LEU A 159 -8.41 -1.47 3.86
N ASN A 160 -9.40 -1.99 3.13
CA ASN A 160 -9.99 -1.31 1.97
C ASN A 160 -10.59 0.06 2.34
N TYR A 161 -11.16 0.19 3.54
CA TYR A 161 -11.69 1.46 4.01
C TYR A 161 -10.60 2.46 4.41
N LYS A 162 -9.56 2.00 5.11
CA LYS A 162 -8.47 2.85 5.63
C LYS A 162 -7.25 2.01 5.99
N PRO A 163 -6.02 2.52 5.81
CA PRO A 163 -4.82 1.93 6.39
C PRO A 163 -4.96 1.74 7.91
N ARG A 164 -4.54 0.57 8.41
CA ARG A 164 -4.60 0.19 9.82
C ARG A 164 -3.35 -0.59 10.24
N THR A 165 -3.02 -0.50 11.52
CA THR A 165 -1.94 -1.28 12.13
C THR A 165 -2.39 -2.70 12.46
N ARG A 166 -1.45 -3.62 12.64
CA ARG A 166 -1.76 -4.99 13.10
C ARG A 166 -2.55 -4.95 14.41
N ALA A 167 -2.13 -4.12 15.36
CA ALA A 167 -2.80 -3.98 16.65
C ALA A 167 -4.24 -3.47 16.52
N GLU A 168 -4.49 -2.48 15.66
CA GLU A 168 -5.85 -2.00 15.37
C GLU A 168 -6.72 -3.09 14.74
N LEU A 169 -6.17 -3.85 13.80
CA LEU A 169 -6.89 -4.95 13.14
C LEU A 169 -7.21 -6.09 14.10
N ARG A 170 -6.23 -6.49 14.92
CA ARG A 170 -6.40 -7.52 15.96
C ARG A 170 -7.51 -7.13 16.93
N LYS A 171 -7.47 -5.88 17.40
CA LYS A 171 -8.53 -5.34 18.28
C LYS A 171 -9.90 -5.42 17.61
N LYS A 172 -10.02 -5.06 16.34
CA LYS A 172 -11.30 -5.15 15.61
C LYS A 172 -11.79 -6.57 15.42
N LEU A 173 -10.89 -7.52 15.15
CA LEU A 173 -11.28 -8.92 15.01
C LEU A 173 -11.83 -9.49 16.32
N ILE A 174 -11.21 -9.14 17.45
CA ILE A 174 -11.62 -9.64 18.77
C ILE A 174 -12.83 -8.87 19.31
N ASP A 175 -12.76 -7.55 19.38
CA ASP A 175 -13.77 -6.73 20.05
C ASP A 175 -15.02 -6.54 19.19
N ASP A 176 -14.87 -6.24 17.88
CA ASP A 176 -16.01 -5.91 17.01
C ASP A 176 -16.60 -7.17 16.34
N LYS A 177 -15.76 -8.19 16.08
CA LYS A 177 -16.15 -9.39 15.33
C LYS A 177 -16.13 -10.68 16.14
N LEU A 178 -15.72 -10.61 17.41
CA LEU A 178 -15.79 -11.72 18.38
C LEU A 178 -15.05 -12.99 17.92
N TYR A 179 -13.98 -12.84 17.13
CA TYR A 179 -13.11 -13.96 16.79
C TYR A 179 -12.25 -14.39 17.98
N ASP A 180 -11.93 -15.67 18.05
CA ASP A 180 -10.94 -16.19 18.98
C ASP A 180 -9.56 -15.51 18.74
N PRO A 181 -8.82 -15.14 19.81
CA PRO A 181 -7.52 -14.49 19.67
C PRO A 181 -6.51 -15.28 18.81
N ALA A 182 -6.49 -16.61 18.89
CA ALA A 182 -5.59 -17.44 18.10
C ALA A 182 -5.94 -17.40 16.61
N VAL A 183 -7.25 -17.43 16.28
CA VAL A 183 -7.74 -17.30 14.90
C VAL A 183 -7.39 -15.92 14.32
N ALA A 184 -7.57 -14.86 15.11
CA ALA A 184 -7.24 -13.50 14.70
C ALA A 184 -5.73 -13.34 14.45
N ASP A 185 -4.89 -13.87 15.33
CA ASP A 185 -3.43 -13.83 15.18
C ASP A 185 -2.97 -14.65 13.97
N GLU A 186 -3.50 -15.84 13.75
CA GLU A 186 -3.17 -16.66 12.58
C GLU A 186 -3.53 -15.96 11.25
N ALA A 187 -4.72 -15.35 11.20
CA ALA A 187 -5.16 -14.60 10.02
C ALA A 187 -4.24 -13.40 9.74
N LEU A 188 -3.85 -12.64 10.76
CA LEU A 188 -2.95 -11.50 10.63
C LEU A 188 -1.53 -11.93 10.25
N ASP A 189 -1.03 -13.02 10.83
CA ASP A 189 0.29 -13.58 10.49
C ASP A 189 0.35 -13.99 9.02
N HIS A 190 -0.72 -14.58 8.51
CA HIS A 190 -0.82 -14.93 7.10
C HIS A 190 -0.76 -13.66 6.22
N LEU A 191 -1.57 -12.64 6.54
CA LEU A 191 -1.62 -11.41 5.74
C LEU A 191 -0.34 -10.58 5.82
N GLN A 192 0.39 -10.64 6.94
CA GLN A 192 1.71 -10.02 7.05
C GLN A 192 2.75 -10.78 6.23
N ARG A 193 2.75 -12.12 6.29
CA ARG A 193 3.67 -12.95 5.48
C ARG A 193 3.46 -12.78 3.98
N THR A 194 2.25 -12.50 3.53
CA THR A 194 1.95 -12.24 2.11
C THR A 194 2.14 -10.78 1.70
N GLY A 195 2.52 -9.89 2.63
CA GLY A 195 2.75 -8.47 2.35
C GLY A 195 1.47 -7.64 2.18
N VAL A 196 0.29 -8.20 2.47
CA VAL A 196 -0.99 -7.46 2.40
C VAL A 196 -1.10 -6.41 3.51
N GLN A 197 -0.50 -6.69 4.66
CA GLN A 197 -0.42 -5.76 5.79
C GLN A 197 1.04 -5.63 6.25
N SER A 198 1.48 -4.41 6.51
CA SER A 198 2.83 -4.11 6.98
C SER A 198 2.80 -2.90 7.92
N ASP A 199 3.20 -3.11 9.17
CA ASP A 199 3.30 -2.02 10.16
C ASP A 199 4.46 -1.07 9.84
N VAL A 200 5.52 -1.57 9.17
CA VAL A 200 6.63 -0.75 8.65
C VAL A 200 6.12 0.21 7.59
N ASP A 201 5.35 -0.27 6.61
CA ASP A 201 4.83 0.57 5.53
C ASP A 201 3.80 1.57 6.07
N TYR A 202 2.99 1.15 7.05
CA TYR A 202 2.11 2.07 7.77
C TYR A 202 2.91 3.19 8.47
N ALA A 203 3.98 2.83 9.18
CA ALA A 203 4.83 3.79 9.89
C ALA A 203 5.48 4.79 8.92
N GLU A 204 5.95 4.32 7.77
CA GLU A 204 6.50 5.17 6.71
C GLU A 204 5.46 6.17 6.18
N GLN A 205 4.29 5.69 5.77
CA GLN A 205 3.22 6.55 5.25
C GLN A 205 2.74 7.57 6.30
N PHE A 206 2.61 7.12 7.55
CA PHE A 206 2.23 7.98 8.66
C PHE A 206 3.29 9.05 8.93
N ALA A 207 4.57 8.69 8.88
CA ALA A 207 5.68 9.62 9.04
C ALA A 207 5.69 10.69 7.93
N ARG A 208 5.60 10.28 6.65
CA ARG A 208 5.49 11.21 5.50
C ARG A 208 4.30 12.17 5.68
N MET A 209 3.14 11.65 6.07
CA MET A 209 1.93 12.43 6.31
C MET A 209 2.12 13.46 7.43
N LYS A 210 2.66 13.04 8.59
CA LYS A 210 2.86 13.92 9.75
C LYS A 210 3.95 14.97 9.49
N TRP A 211 4.97 14.61 8.73
CA TRP A 211 5.98 15.57 8.27
C TRP A 211 5.35 16.62 7.35
N ARG A 212 4.64 16.20 6.29
CA ARG A 212 4.05 17.10 5.30
C ARG A 212 3.02 18.06 5.92
N THR A 213 2.12 17.54 6.74
CA THR A 213 0.98 18.32 7.27
C THR A 213 1.36 19.16 8.48
N SER A 214 2.24 18.63 9.33
CA SER A 214 2.45 19.17 10.67
C SER A 214 3.91 19.34 11.03
N LYS A 215 4.86 18.91 10.19
CA LYS A 215 6.31 18.92 10.46
C LYS A 215 6.63 18.30 11.83
N TRP A 216 6.05 17.14 12.13
CA TRP A 216 6.40 16.41 13.35
C TRP A 216 7.80 15.84 13.25
N ALA A 217 8.56 15.92 14.34
CA ALA A 217 9.85 15.27 14.44
C ALA A 217 9.69 13.74 14.52
N PRO A 218 10.72 12.97 14.12
CA PRO A 218 10.68 11.51 14.17
C PRO A 218 10.39 10.97 15.58
N ALA A 219 10.98 11.56 16.63
CA ALA A 219 10.70 11.16 18.01
C ALA A 219 9.21 11.28 18.39
N GLN A 220 8.54 12.36 17.96
CA GLN A 220 7.11 12.55 18.22
C GLN A 220 6.26 11.56 17.42
N ILE A 221 6.64 11.30 16.15
CA ILE A 221 5.97 10.32 15.30
C ILE A 221 6.07 8.93 15.95
N ARG A 222 7.26 8.56 16.43
CA ARG A 222 7.51 7.28 17.09
C ARG A 222 6.69 7.07 18.36
N VAL A 223 6.57 8.10 19.20
CA VAL A 223 5.70 8.05 20.40
C VAL A 223 4.24 7.77 20.01
N GLU A 224 3.76 8.41 18.94
CA GLU A 224 2.40 8.19 18.43
C GLU A 224 2.21 6.83 17.75
N LEU A 225 3.22 6.31 17.04
CA LEU A 225 3.19 4.95 16.46
C LEU A 225 3.15 3.88 17.55
N LYS A 226 3.94 4.05 18.62
CA LYS A 226 3.90 3.18 19.80
C LYS A 226 2.53 3.16 20.46
N ARG A 227 1.89 4.33 20.59
CA ARG A 227 0.50 4.44 21.08
C ARG A 227 -0.51 3.71 20.20
N ARG A 228 -0.23 3.54 18.90
CA ARG A 228 -1.03 2.78 17.93
C ARG A 228 -0.71 1.28 17.91
N GLY A 229 0.17 0.81 18.79
CA GLY A 229 0.53 -0.59 18.94
C GLY A 229 1.55 -1.10 17.91
N ILE A 230 2.31 -0.21 17.27
CA ILE A 230 3.41 -0.60 16.38
C ILE A 230 4.66 -0.84 17.23
N ASP A 231 5.37 -1.93 16.94
CA ASP A 231 6.63 -2.27 17.60
C ASP A 231 7.73 -1.24 17.32
N GLU A 232 8.64 -1.03 18.28
CA GLU A 232 9.73 -0.06 18.14
C GLU A 232 10.62 -0.39 16.94
N ARG A 233 10.88 -1.67 16.64
CA ARG A 233 11.68 -2.08 15.48
C ARG A 233 11.03 -1.63 14.18
N ASP A 234 9.74 -1.90 14.02
CA ASP A 234 9.01 -1.64 12.77
C ASP A 234 8.77 -0.14 12.57
N ALA A 235 8.47 0.58 13.66
CA ALA A 235 8.40 2.04 13.65
C ALA A 235 9.73 2.65 13.22
N ARG A 236 10.83 2.17 13.78
CA ARG A 236 12.18 2.65 13.49
C ARG A 236 12.56 2.44 12.02
N GLU A 237 12.26 1.27 11.47
CA GLU A 237 12.48 0.98 10.05
C GLU A 237 11.67 1.92 9.15
N GLY A 238 10.37 2.08 9.41
CA GLY A 238 9.51 2.97 8.62
C GLY A 238 9.96 4.44 8.68
N LEU A 239 10.46 4.88 9.83
CA LEU A 239 11.04 6.23 9.99
C LEU A 239 12.35 6.39 9.21
N THR A 240 13.18 5.37 9.16
CA THR A 240 14.46 5.38 8.43
C THR A 240 14.24 5.62 6.93
N ARG A 241 13.18 5.04 6.35
CA ARG A 241 12.80 5.26 4.93
C ARG A 241 12.36 6.70 4.61
N VAL A 242 12.05 7.52 5.62
CA VAL A 242 11.59 8.92 5.45
C VAL A 242 12.66 9.93 5.85
N PHE A 243 13.43 9.63 6.89
CA PHE A 243 14.36 10.56 7.52
C PHE A 243 15.84 10.15 7.38
N GLY A 244 16.12 9.01 6.76
CA GLY A 244 17.47 8.45 6.63
C GLY A 244 17.93 7.70 7.89
N ASP A 245 19.13 7.11 7.80
CA ASP A 245 19.72 6.25 8.84
C ASP A 245 19.99 6.97 10.17
N ASP A 246 20.22 8.28 10.10
CA ASP A 246 20.51 9.13 11.25
C ASP A 246 19.38 9.13 12.28
N VAL A 247 18.13 8.84 11.87
CA VAL A 247 16.93 8.83 12.73
C VAL A 247 17.06 7.89 13.94
N ASN A 248 17.99 6.94 13.85
CA ASN A 248 18.27 5.91 14.84
C ASN A 248 19.37 6.29 15.82
N ALA A 249 20.13 7.36 15.56
CA ALA A 249 21.14 7.91 16.45
C ALA A 249 20.45 8.69 17.60
N VAL A 250 19.80 7.94 18.49
CA VAL A 250 19.13 8.48 19.67
C VAL A 250 20.19 8.87 20.69
N GLY A 251 20.57 10.14 20.67
CA GLY A 251 21.39 10.78 21.71
C GLY A 251 21.43 12.28 21.52
N GLU A 252 20.50 13.01 22.18
CA GLU A 252 20.45 14.46 22.46
C GLU A 252 20.63 15.48 21.32
N SER A 253 21.02 15.04 20.12
CA SER A 253 21.51 15.90 19.04
C SER A 253 20.46 16.19 17.95
N GLY A 254 19.29 15.55 18.01
CA GLY A 254 18.24 15.69 17.00
C GLY A 254 18.61 15.08 15.65
N GLY A 255 19.05 13.80 15.67
CA GLY A 255 19.63 13.05 14.56
C GLY A 255 18.71 12.78 13.35
N TYR A 256 18.27 13.79 12.64
CA TYR A 256 17.93 13.68 11.21
C TYR A 256 18.44 14.93 10.46
N VAL A 257 19.33 15.66 11.14
CA VAL A 257 19.93 16.90 10.71
C VAL A 257 21.40 16.61 10.57
N ARG A 258 21.95 16.77 9.36
CA ARG A 258 23.40 16.75 9.17
C ARG A 258 24.05 17.75 10.13
N ARG A 259 25.17 17.35 10.73
CA ARG A 259 25.96 18.19 11.63
C ARG A 259 26.46 19.41 10.81
N GLY A 260 26.05 20.62 11.19
CA GLY A 260 26.32 21.89 10.46
C GLY A 260 25.22 22.93 10.71
N THR A 261 25.50 24.23 10.61
CA THR A 261 24.43 25.25 10.63
C THR A 261 23.54 25.09 9.39
N VAL A 262 22.25 25.45 9.46
CA VAL A 262 21.32 25.35 8.31
C VAL A 262 21.87 26.07 7.06
N PHE A 263 22.75 27.04 7.26
CA PHE A 263 23.47 27.77 6.22
C PHE A 263 24.74 27.05 5.72
N GLU A 264 25.57 26.47 6.59
CA GLU A 264 26.73 25.64 6.20
C GLU A 264 26.28 24.45 5.33
N VAL A 265 25.15 23.83 5.69
CA VAL A 265 24.59 22.70 4.93
C VAL A 265 24.22 23.10 3.49
N ARG A 266 23.89 24.37 3.22
CA ARG A 266 23.58 24.87 1.87
C ARG A 266 24.83 25.11 1.03
N GLU A 267 25.91 25.62 1.62
CA GLU A 267 27.20 25.78 0.92
C GLU A 267 27.88 24.42 0.72
N GLU A 268 27.87 23.56 1.73
CA GLU A 268 28.45 22.22 1.66
C GLU A 268 27.66 21.30 0.71
N ALA A 269 26.33 21.32 0.71
CA ALA A 269 25.53 20.52 -0.24
C ALA A 269 25.69 20.99 -1.69
N ARG A 270 25.87 22.30 -1.92
CA ARG A 270 26.26 22.85 -3.24
C ARG A 270 27.67 22.44 -3.63
N ALA A 271 28.62 22.48 -2.70
CA ALA A 271 30.01 22.12 -2.93
C ALA A 271 30.21 20.60 -3.14
N ALA A 272 29.36 19.76 -2.56
CA ALA A 272 29.44 18.29 -2.62
C ALA A 272 28.70 17.66 -3.81
N GLY A 273 28.10 18.44 -4.71
CA GLY A 273 27.47 17.91 -5.93
C GLY A 273 26.23 17.03 -5.70
N ALA A 274 25.52 17.20 -4.58
CA ALA A 274 24.31 16.43 -4.29
C ALA A 274 23.17 16.81 -5.26
N GLU A 275 22.60 15.81 -5.95
CA GLU A 275 21.68 15.97 -7.10
C GLU A 275 20.30 16.58 -6.78
N SER A 276 19.99 16.92 -5.54
CA SER A 276 18.73 17.60 -5.18
C SER A 276 18.82 18.22 -3.79
N ALA A 277 18.75 19.56 -3.70
CA ALA A 277 18.62 20.27 -2.43
C ALA A 277 17.19 20.17 -1.83
N ASP A 278 16.27 19.50 -2.52
CA ASP A 278 14.85 19.41 -2.18
C ASP A 278 14.52 18.30 -1.17
N ASP A 279 15.47 17.38 -0.89
CA ASP A 279 15.28 16.24 0.02
C ASP A 279 15.79 16.47 1.46
N ASP A 280 16.41 17.61 1.77
CA ASP A 280 16.87 17.89 3.14
C ASP A 280 15.72 18.37 4.05
N LYS A 281 15.24 17.46 4.90
CA LYS A 281 14.21 17.73 5.91
C LYS A 281 14.57 18.90 6.83
N SER A 282 15.86 19.15 7.06
CA SER A 282 16.32 20.31 7.83
C SER A 282 15.96 21.62 7.16
N TYR A 283 16.16 21.69 5.84
CA TYR A 283 15.84 22.85 5.03
C TYR A 283 14.32 23.03 4.89
N GLU A 284 13.57 21.95 4.66
CA GLU A 284 12.10 22.01 4.65
C GLU A 284 11.53 22.59 5.96
N LEU A 285 12.09 22.17 7.10
CA LEU A 285 11.68 22.66 8.41
C LEU A 285 12.03 24.14 8.61
N PHE A 286 13.22 24.55 8.14
CA PHE A 286 13.64 25.95 8.15
C PHE A 286 12.68 26.81 7.33
N LEU A 287 12.35 26.43 6.09
CA LEU A 287 11.40 27.17 5.24
C LEU A 287 10.01 27.28 5.88
N ALA A 288 9.51 26.20 6.48
CA ALA A 288 8.24 26.23 7.21
C ALA A 288 8.29 27.18 8.42
N SER A 289 9.43 27.19 9.12
CA SER A 289 9.67 28.09 10.26
C SER A 289 9.76 29.54 9.81
N ARG A 290 10.51 29.83 8.74
CA ARG A 290 10.66 31.15 8.12
C ARG A 290 9.34 31.73 7.66
N LYS A 291 8.52 30.95 6.96
CA LYS A 291 7.16 31.36 6.56
C LYS A 291 6.32 31.76 7.76
N ARG A 292 6.37 30.98 8.84
CA ARG A 292 5.65 31.27 10.09
C ARG A 292 6.23 32.49 10.81
N TRP A 293 7.55 32.66 10.77
CA TRP A 293 8.27 33.80 11.32
C TRP A 293 7.83 35.09 10.64
N ALA A 294 7.74 35.12 9.31
CA ALA A 294 7.27 36.26 8.54
C ALA A 294 5.84 36.69 8.92
N LEU A 295 4.92 35.74 9.12
CA LEU A 295 3.54 36.00 9.57
C LEU A 295 3.43 36.63 10.97
N SER A 296 4.53 36.70 11.71
CA SER A 296 4.57 37.22 13.08
C SER A 296 5.39 38.50 13.23
N GLY A 297 5.74 39.18 12.13
CA GLY A 297 6.56 40.39 12.11
C GLY A 297 5.99 41.58 12.90
N GLY A 298 4.67 41.69 13.03
CA GLY A 298 4.02 42.75 13.83
C GLY A 298 4.01 42.53 15.35
N MET A 299 4.66 41.47 15.85
CA MET A 299 4.69 41.13 17.28
C MET A 299 5.99 41.59 17.93
N ALA A 300 5.96 41.87 19.24
CA ALA A 300 7.17 42.09 20.02
C ALA A 300 8.16 40.91 19.86
N PRO A 301 9.48 41.16 19.74
CA PRO A 301 10.49 40.14 19.43
C PRO A 301 10.43 38.91 20.34
N GLU A 302 10.33 39.13 21.66
CA GLU A 302 10.24 38.04 22.65
C GLU A 302 9.01 37.16 22.45
N LYS A 303 7.86 37.77 22.13
CA LYS A 303 6.60 37.07 21.91
C LYS A 303 6.67 36.25 20.61
N ARG A 304 7.30 36.80 19.58
CA ARG A 304 7.55 36.13 18.29
C ARG A 304 8.39 34.87 18.49
N ARG A 305 9.53 35.01 19.19
CA ARG A 305 10.43 33.93 19.58
C ARG A 305 9.71 32.82 20.35
N ARG A 306 9.00 33.18 21.43
CA ARG A 306 8.24 32.22 22.26
C ARG A 306 7.22 31.42 21.44
N ARG A 307 6.54 32.04 20.48
CA ARG A 307 5.56 31.35 19.63
C ARG A 307 6.20 30.34 18.68
N LEU A 308 7.32 30.69 18.04
CA LEU A 308 7.99 29.78 17.11
C LEU A 308 8.66 28.62 17.85
N VAL A 309 9.37 28.90 18.94
CA VAL A 309 9.98 27.88 19.82
C VAL A 309 8.91 26.91 20.33
N GLY A 310 7.82 27.43 20.90
CA GLY A 310 6.74 26.57 21.41
C GLY A 310 6.03 25.78 20.30
N TRP A 311 5.96 26.31 19.07
CA TRP A 311 5.41 25.59 17.93
C TRP A 311 6.28 24.38 17.52
N LEU A 312 7.61 24.55 17.52
CA LEU A 312 8.58 23.49 17.21
C LEU A 312 8.69 22.46 18.35
N GLN A 313 8.73 22.90 19.61
CA GLN A 313 8.80 22.01 20.77
C GLN A 313 7.60 21.05 20.83
N ARG A 314 6.38 21.54 20.62
CA ARG A 314 5.16 20.70 20.61
C ARG A 314 5.14 19.66 19.48
N ARG A 315 6.04 19.79 18.49
CA ARG A 315 6.22 18.85 17.38
C ARG A 315 7.37 17.88 17.62
N GLY A 316 8.08 18.00 18.74
CA GLY A 316 9.13 17.09 19.17
C GLY A 316 10.53 17.41 18.63
N HIS A 317 10.76 18.62 18.12
CA HIS A 317 12.11 19.01 17.67
C HIS A 317 13.04 19.25 18.87
N ALA A 318 14.30 18.82 18.74
CA ALA A 318 15.32 19.00 19.77
C ALA A 318 15.67 20.48 19.98
N MET A 319 15.97 20.86 21.22
CA MET A 319 16.26 22.27 21.53
C MET A 319 17.45 22.86 20.79
N SER A 320 18.49 22.04 20.54
CA SER A 320 19.65 22.44 19.75
C SER A 320 19.29 22.83 18.31
N LEU A 321 18.39 22.08 17.65
CA LEU A 321 17.90 22.42 16.32
C LEU A 321 17.03 23.67 16.33
N ILE A 322 16.15 23.79 17.33
CA ILE A 322 15.28 24.95 17.48
C ILE A 322 16.13 26.22 17.64
N GLN A 323 17.17 26.19 18.46
CA GLN A 323 18.06 27.33 18.66
C GLN A 323 18.77 27.71 17.36
N ARG A 324 19.34 26.74 16.61
CA ARG A 324 19.95 27.01 15.30
C ARG A 324 19.01 27.69 14.30
N ILE A 325 17.75 27.23 14.24
CA ILE A 325 16.72 27.85 13.38
C ILE A 325 16.43 29.28 13.84
N MET A 326 16.31 29.51 15.15
CA MET A 326 16.08 30.85 15.71
C MET A 326 17.21 31.80 15.39
N ASP A 327 18.46 31.41 15.65
CA ASP A 327 19.65 32.23 15.40
C ASP A 327 19.73 32.61 13.91
N SER A 328 19.42 31.66 13.02
CA SER A 328 19.39 31.88 11.56
C SER A 328 18.32 32.90 11.15
N LEU A 329 17.12 32.85 11.73
CA LEU A 329 16.01 33.76 11.42
C LEU A 329 16.21 35.15 12.00
N GLU A 330 16.76 35.24 13.22
CA GLU A 330 17.08 36.53 13.87
C GLU A 330 18.20 37.25 13.08
N ALA A 331 19.21 36.53 12.60
CA ALA A 331 20.24 37.08 11.72
C ALA A 331 19.72 37.52 10.33
N GLU A 332 18.66 36.90 9.79
CA GLU A 332 17.97 37.39 8.58
C GLU A 332 17.26 38.72 8.84
N ASP A 333 16.53 38.85 9.95
CA ASP A 333 15.86 40.10 10.31
C ASP A 333 16.86 41.23 10.59
N GLU A 334 18.02 40.94 11.18
CA GLU A 334 19.07 41.93 11.40
C GLU A 334 19.64 42.45 10.08
N ARG A 335 19.96 41.57 9.12
CA ARG A 335 20.44 41.96 7.79
C ARG A 335 19.42 42.83 7.05
N ALA A 336 18.14 42.46 7.11
CA ALA A 336 17.06 43.20 6.47
C ALA A 336 16.82 44.61 7.05
N LYS A 337 17.37 44.96 8.23
CA LYS A 337 17.32 46.33 8.76
C LYS A 337 18.34 47.28 8.11
N TYR A 338 19.37 46.72 7.49
CA TYR A 338 20.50 47.46 6.89
C TYR A 338 20.50 47.44 5.36
N GLU A 339 19.51 46.80 4.73
CA GLU A 339 19.23 46.77 3.27
C GLU A 339 18.07 47.69 2.91
#